data_AF-A0A431LFF3-F1
#
_entry.id   AF-A0A431LFF3-F1
#
_cell.length_a   1.000
_cell.length_b   1.000
_cell.length_c   1.000
_cell.angle_alpha   90.00
_cell.angle_beta   90.00
_cell.angle_gamma   90.00
#
_symmetry.space_group_name_H-M   'P 1'
#
loop_
_entity.id
_entity.type
_entity.pdbx_description
1 polymer ?
#
loop_
_entity_poly.entity_id
_entity_poly.type
_entity_poly.pdbx_seq_one_letter_code
_entity_poly.pdbx_strand_id
1 'polypeptide(L)'
;MSNLFQRNRYDAAEVSAALAEILKSFSQDQSELPSPVVLCYEVEGEPLELYFSNDADFGRDLQIERATEVFLRLTEFDNQVQQSCESDFQHNQPDRSYKEMLEKQGLSDEAAYALHLAYITIGVNSAKLHYYGTFVNTEWDAEFARDNSGNWLKVNF
;
A
#
# COMPACT_ATOMS: atom_id res chain seq x y z
N MET A 1 24.92 3.89 2.63
CA MET A 1 23.83 4.88 2.75
C MET A 1 22.82 4.31 3.73
N SER A 2 22.38 5.10 4.70
CA SER A 2 21.31 4.71 5.61
C SER A 2 19.99 4.81 4.85
N ASN A 3 19.23 3.71 4.69
CA ASN A 3 17.83 3.78 4.25
C ASN A 3 17.02 4.31 5.44
N LEU A 4 16.81 5.62 5.53
CA LEU A 4 16.05 6.21 6.64
C LEU A 4 14.60 5.67 6.69
N PHE A 5 14.07 5.21 5.56
CA PHE A 5 12.66 4.83 5.43
C PHE A 5 12.41 3.38 5.00
N GLN A 6 13.41 2.48 5.08
CA GLN A 6 13.08 1.06 4.93
C GLN A 6 12.25 0.62 6.13
N ARG A 7 10.95 0.46 5.92
CA ARG A 7 10.01 0.06 6.97
C ARG A 7 9.62 -1.38 6.71
N ASN A 8 9.84 -2.22 7.71
CA ASN A 8 9.27 -3.57 7.75
C ASN A 8 7.94 -3.50 8.51
N ARG A 9 7.00 -2.69 8.02
CA ARG A 9 5.72 -2.41 8.73
C ARG A 9 4.81 -3.63 8.76
N TYR A 10 4.87 -4.44 7.70
CA TYR A 10 3.98 -5.58 7.52
C TYR A 10 4.73 -6.85 7.93
N ASP A 11 4.40 -7.39 9.09
CA ASP A 11 4.94 -8.67 9.53
C ASP A 11 4.40 -9.79 8.64
N ALA A 12 5.29 -10.69 8.21
CA ALA A 12 4.94 -11.75 7.27
C ALA A 12 3.89 -12.73 7.84
N ALA A 13 3.87 -12.94 9.16
CA ALA A 13 2.86 -13.78 9.81
C ALA A 13 1.50 -13.07 9.87
N GLU A 14 1.48 -11.75 10.11
CA GLU A 14 0.26 -10.94 10.01
C GLU A 14 -0.28 -10.92 8.57
N VAL A 15 0.61 -10.83 7.56
CA VAL A 15 0.21 -10.85 6.13
C VAL A 15 -0.41 -12.19 5.79
N SER A 16 0.21 -13.26 6.27
CA SER A 16 -0.29 -14.62 6.09
C SER A 16 -1.64 -14.83 6.80
N ALA A 17 -1.83 -14.27 7.99
CA ALA A 17 -3.08 -14.35 8.74
C ALA A 17 -4.21 -13.56 8.04
N ALA A 18 -3.93 -12.34 7.58
CA ALA A 18 -4.86 -11.53 6.80
C ALA A 18 -5.25 -12.23 5.48
N LEU A 19 -4.27 -12.83 4.79
CA LEU A 19 -4.51 -13.67 3.60
C LEU A 19 -5.38 -14.89 3.91
N ALA A 20 -5.18 -15.54 5.06
CA ALA A 20 -6.03 -16.67 5.46
C ALA A 20 -7.48 -16.21 5.72
N GLU A 21 -7.69 -15.04 6.31
CA GLU A 21 -9.03 -14.45 6.49
C GLU A 21 -9.66 -14.04 5.16
N ILE A 22 -8.89 -13.50 4.21
CA ILE A 22 -9.32 -13.27 2.82
C ILE A 22 -9.85 -14.57 2.21
N LEU A 23 -9.06 -15.65 2.27
CA LEU A 23 -9.41 -16.94 1.70
C LEU A 23 -10.69 -17.52 2.34
N LYS A 24 -10.88 -17.30 3.65
CA LYS A 24 -12.09 -17.70 4.38
C LYS A 24 -13.30 -16.88 3.96
N SER A 25 -13.19 -15.56 3.83
CA SER A 25 -14.30 -14.69 3.43
C SER A 25 -14.78 -15.02 2.01
N PHE A 26 -13.85 -15.37 1.12
CA PHE A 26 -14.20 -15.94 -0.17
C PHE A 26 -14.93 -17.27 -0.03
N SER A 27 -14.49 -18.21 0.81
CA SER A 27 -15.08 -19.56 0.91
C SER A 27 -16.57 -19.60 1.33
N GLN A 28 -17.11 -18.50 1.85
CA GLN A 28 -18.54 -18.39 2.18
C GLN A 28 -19.33 -18.07 0.90
N ASP A 29 -20.22 -18.98 0.54
CA ASP A 29 -21.07 -18.97 -0.65
C ASP A 29 -21.97 -17.71 -0.67
N GLN A 30 -21.51 -16.63 -1.31
CA GLN A 30 -22.35 -15.48 -1.63
C GLN A 30 -22.60 -15.48 -3.13
N SER A 31 -23.87 -15.70 -3.50
CA SER A 31 -24.39 -15.74 -4.87
C SER A 31 -24.41 -14.37 -5.56
N GLU A 32 -23.94 -13.33 -4.89
CA GLU A 32 -23.73 -11.99 -5.42
C GLU A 32 -22.34 -11.54 -4.96
N LEU A 33 -21.50 -11.05 -5.88
CA LEU A 33 -20.17 -10.50 -5.55
C LEU A 33 -20.38 -9.35 -4.54
N PRO A 34 -19.93 -9.49 -3.28
CA PRO A 34 -20.15 -8.40 -2.35
C PRO A 34 -19.17 -7.27 -2.67
N SER A 35 -19.63 -6.08 -2.29
CA SER A 35 -18.85 -4.94 -1.80
C SER A 35 -17.41 -5.24 -1.37
N PRO A 36 -16.52 -4.23 -1.43
CA PRO A 36 -15.08 -4.39 -1.19
C PRO A 36 -14.72 -5.33 -0.05
N VAL A 37 -13.67 -6.14 -0.27
CA VAL A 37 -13.10 -6.98 0.77
C VAL A 37 -12.36 -6.07 1.74
N VAL A 38 -13.04 -5.63 2.79
CA VAL A 38 -12.43 -4.84 3.86
C VAL A 38 -11.48 -5.73 4.66
N LEU A 39 -10.20 -5.37 4.72
CA LEU A 39 -9.24 -6.05 5.59
C LEU A 39 -8.94 -5.14 6.76
N CYS A 40 -9.42 -5.50 7.94
CA CYS A 40 -8.94 -4.83 9.14
C CYS A 40 -7.57 -5.41 9.46
N TYR A 41 -6.54 -4.80 8.90
CA TYR A 41 -5.20 -4.91 9.44
C TYR A 41 -5.12 -4.05 10.70
N GLU A 42 -4.43 -4.49 11.73
CA GLU A 42 -4.01 -3.63 12.83
C GLU A 42 -2.52 -3.29 12.67
N VAL A 43 -2.06 -2.95 11.45
CA VAL A 43 -0.75 -2.29 11.34
C VAL A 43 -0.97 -0.88 11.88
N GLU A 44 -0.45 -0.61 13.08
CA GLU A 44 -0.64 0.66 13.79
C GLU A 44 -2.09 0.94 14.25
N GLY A 45 -2.99 -0.04 14.13
CA GLY A 45 -4.41 0.07 14.51
C GLY A 45 -5.34 0.64 13.44
N GLU A 46 -4.88 0.75 12.19
CA GLU A 46 -5.66 1.30 11.07
C GLU A 46 -6.04 0.20 10.05
N PRO A 47 -7.33 0.10 9.67
CA PRO A 47 -7.78 -0.92 8.71
C PRO A 47 -7.21 -0.66 7.31
N LEU A 48 -6.82 -1.72 6.60
CA LEU A 48 -6.31 -1.70 5.23
C LEU A 48 -7.35 -2.28 4.28
N GLU A 49 -8.06 -1.46 3.53
CA GLU A 49 -9.15 -1.99 2.70
C GLU A 49 -8.65 -2.57 1.37
N LEU A 50 -9.29 -3.63 0.87
CA LEU A 50 -8.99 -4.23 -0.44
C LEU A 50 -10.20 -4.14 -1.38
N TYR A 51 -9.94 -3.59 -2.55
CA TYR A 51 -10.90 -3.43 -3.64
C TYR A 51 -10.43 -4.25 -4.84
N PHE A 52 -11.37 -4.92 -5.53
CA PHE A 52 -11.09 -5.48 -6.86
C PHE A 52 -11.61 -4.51 -7.91
N SER A 53 -10.82 -4.26 -8.95
CA SER A 53 -11.22 -3.38 -10.04
C SER A 53 -12.36 -4.00 -10.85
N ASN A 54 -13.36 -3.19 -11.22
CA ASN A 54 -14.47 -3.62 -12.07
C ASN A 54 -14.09 -3.90 -13.53
N ASP A 55 -12.86 -3.57 -13.93
CA ASP A 55 -12.44 -3.55 -15.35
C ASP A 55 -12.28 -4.95 -15.97
N ALA A 56 -12.33 -6.00 -15.16
CA ALA A 56 -12.59 -7.35 -15.62
C ALA A 56 -13.14 -8.14 -14.43
N ASP A 57 -14.32 -8.76 -14.55
CA ASP A 57 -14.73 -9.85 -13.67
C ASP A 57 -13.82 -11.05 -13.94
N PHE A 58 -12.56 -10.95 -13.52
CA PHE A 58 -11.64 -12.07 -13.56
C PHE A 58 -12.01 -13.03 -12.44
N GLY A 59 -12.08 -14.31 -12.77
CA GLY A 59 -12.67 -15.33 -11.91
C GLY A 59 -12.08 -15.31 -10.50
N ARG A 60 -12.88 -15.71 -9.52
CA ARG A 60 -12.56 -15.70 -8.09
C ARG A 60 -11.19 -16.30 -7.74
N ASP A 61 -10.82 -17.41 -8.38
CA ASP A 61 -9.51 -18.05 -8.17
C ASP A 61 -8.35 -17.12 -8.54
N LEU A 62 -8.52 -16.36 -9.62
CA LEU A 62 -7.54 -15.40 -10.09
C LEU A 62 -7.52 -14.12 -9.22
N GLN A 63 -8.66 -13.69 -8.66
CA GLN A 63 -8.73 -12.64 -7.64
C GLN A 63 -7.93 -13.01 -6.40
N ILE A 64 -8.12 -14.23 -5.91
CA ILE A 64 -7.36 -14.78 -4.78
C ILE A 64 -5.86 -14.85 -5.09
N GLU A 65 -5.49 -15.35 -6.27
CA GLU A 65 -4.10 -15.43 -6.72
C GLU A 65 -3.45 -14.04 -6.72
N ARG A 66 -4.12 -13.03 -7.30
CA ARG A 66 -3.59 -11.66 -7.39
C ARG A 66 -3.51 -10.97 -6.05
N ALA A 67 -4.53 -11.12 -5.20
CA ALA A 67 -4.46 -10.65 -3.82
C ALA A 67 -3.25 -11.25 -3.10
N THR A 68 -3.08 -12.57 -3.18
CA THR A 68 -1.94 -13.27 -2.56
C THR A 68 -0.60 -12.74 -3.04
N GLU A 69 -0.42 -12.57 -4.36
CA GLU A 69 0.82 -12.02 -4.92
C GLU A 69 1.11 -10.60 -4.42
N VAL A 70 0.10 -9.72 -4.37
CA VAL A 70 0.24 -8.33 -3.92
C VAL A 70 0.59 -8.26 -2.43
N PHE A 71 -0.11 -9.03 -1.59
CA PHE A 71 0.15 -9.06 -0.15
C PHE A 71 1.55 -9.57 0.19
N LEU A 72 2.02 -10.63 -0.48
CA LEU A 72 3.38 -11.14 -0.31
C LEU A 72 4.46 -10.12 -0.70
N ARG A 73 4.11 -9.12 -1.52
CA ARG A 73 4.99 -8.05 -1.97
C ARG A 73 4.71 -6.70 -1.30
N LEU A 74 3.80 -6.63 -0.33
CA LEU A 74 3.36 -5.35 0.21
C LEU A 74 4.50 -4.53 0.82
N THR A 75 5.38 -5.19 1.58
CA THR A 75 6.59 -4.57 2.12
C THR A 75 7.54 -4.11 1.01
N GLU A 76 7.65 -4.84 -0.09
CA GLU A 76 8.47 -4.45 -1.24
C GLU A 76 7.89 -3.18 -1.89
N PHE A 77 6.59 -3.16 -2.17
CA PHE A 77 5.90 -2.03 -2.78
C PHE A 77 5.97 -0.78 -1.90
N ASP A 78 5.70 -0.91 -0.60
CA ASP A 78 5.79 0.21 0.34
C ASP A 78 7.20 0.77 0.40
N ASN A 79 8.22 -0.08 0.45
CA ASN A 79 9.61 0.39 0.44
C ASN A 79 9.98 1.11 -0.87
N GLN A 80 9.48 0.68 -2.03
CA GLN A 80 9.69 1.40 -3.28
C GLN A 80 9.02 2.79 -3.27
N VAL A 81 7.85 2.90 -2.65
CA VAL A 81 7.13 4.17 -2.45
C VAL A 81 7.92 5.09 -1.53
N GLN A 82 8.28 4.60 -0.34
CA GLN A 82 9.03 5.38 0.65
C GLN A 82 10.39 5.87 0.11
N GLN A 83 11.13 5.02 -0.62
CA GLN A 83 12.39 5.41 -1.25
C GLN A 83 12.21 6.55 -2.27
N SER A 84 11.08 6.55 -2.98
CA SER A 84 10.77 7.60 -3.95
C SER A 84 10.45 8.91 -3.25
N CYS A 85 9.65 8.86 -2.18
CA CYS A 85 9.38 10.02 -1.33
C CYS A 85 10.65 10.57 -0.67
N GLU A 86 11.54 9.70 -0.18
CA GLU A 86 12.84 10.12 0.39
C GLU A 86 13.71 10.81 -0.66
N SER A 87 13.80 10.25 -1.87
CA SER A 87 14.53 10.86 -2.97
C SER A 87 13.98 12.26 -3.29
N ASP A 88 12.66 12.40 -3.41
CA ASP A 88 12.02 13.68 -3.68
C ASP A 88 12.27 14.68 -2.55
N PHE A 89 12.25 14.24 -1.28
CA PHE A 89 12.61 15.08 -0.13
C PHE A 89 14.04 15.60 -0.19
N GLN A 90 15.00 14.74 -0.54
CA GLN A 90 16.41 15.12 -0.63
C GLN A 90 16.65 16.14 -1.75
N HIS A 91 15.92 16.03 -2.87
CA HIS A 91 16.04 16.92 -4.02
C HIS A 91 15.25 18.23 -3.84
N ASN A 92 14.06 18.17 -3.26
CA ASN A 92 13.16 19.31 -3.09
C ASN A 92 13.19 19.87 -1.67
N GLN A 93 14.40 20.04 -1.09
CA GLN A 93 14.60 20.39 0.32
C GLN A 93 13.49 21.31 0.83
N PRO A 94 12.78 20.91 1.90
CA PRO A 94 11.70 21.73 2.40
C PRO A 94 12.23 23.11 2.74
N ASP A 95 11.48 24.14 2.36
CA ASP A 95 11.88 25.52 2.65
C ASP A 95 12.10 25.68 4.16
N ARG A 96 12.96 26.61 4.56
CA ARG A 96 13.42 26.77 5.95
C ARG A 96 12.26 26.89 6.95
N SER A 97 11.15 27.48 6.54
CA SER A 97 9.92 27.58 7.31
C SER A 97 9.26 26.23 7.66
N TYR A 98 9.48 25.20 6.84
CA TYR A 98 8.93 23.86 7.01
C TYR A 98 9.66 23.08 8.11
N LYS A 99 10.99 23.11 8.10
CA LYS A 99 11.79 22.51 9.18
C LYS A 99 11.47 23.15 10.54
N GLU A 100 11.37 24.47 10.57
CA GLU A 100 10.99 25.21 11.77
C GLU A 100 9.56 24.87 12.26
N MET A 101 8.66 24.44 11.37
CA MET A 101 7.32 23.99 11.73
C MET A 101 7.33 22.59 12.35
N LEU A 102 8.07 21.63 11.75
CA LEU A 102 8.20 20.27 12.28
C LEU A 102 8.86 20.27 13.66
N GLU A 103 9.94 21.04 13.82
CA GLU A 103 10.62 21.23 15.10
C GLU A 103 9.68 21.80 16.18
N LYS A 104 8.84 22.78 15.83
CA LYS A 104 7.83 23.35 16.76
C LYS A 104 6.78 22.33 17.21
N GLN A 105 6.50 21.32 16.40
CA GLN A 105 5.56 20.26 16.72
C GLN A 105 6.23 19.04 17.36
N GLY A 106 7.56 19.06 17.54
CA GLY A 106 8.32 17.92 18.07
C GLY A 106 8.33 16.71 17.13
N LEU A 107 8.09 16.92 15.84
CA LEU A 107 8.05 15.88 14.81
C LEU A 107 9.43 15.77 14.15
N SER A 108 9.87 14.55 13.87
CA SER A 108 11.08 14.33 13.06
C SER A 108 10.81 14.65 11.59
N ASP A 109 11.87 14.91 10.82
CA ASP A 109 11.79 15.02 9.36
C ASP A 109 11.10 13.79 8.73
N GLU A 110 11.19 12.62 9.38
CA GLU A 110 10.57 11.37 8.93
C GLU A 110 9.06 11.34 9.10
N ALA A 111 8.52 12.03 10.12
CA ALA A 111 7.09 12.11 10.38
C ALA A 111 6.36 12.95 9.31
N ALA A 112 7.08 13.86 8.65
CA ALA A 112 6.54 14.75 7.63
C ALA A 112 6.20 14.04 6.31
N TYR A 113 6.79 12.86 6.10
CA TYR A 113 6.62 12.01 4.91
C TYR A 113 6.21 10.59 5.29
N ALA A 114 5.69 10.40 6.51
CA ALA A 114 5.06 9.16 6.90
C ALA A 114 3.75 9.01 6.12
N LEU A 115 3.84 8.33 4.97
CA LEU A 115 2.65 7.86 4.27
C LEU A 115 2.09 6.63 4.99
N HIS A 116 0.78 6.61 5.13
CA HIS A 116 -0.04 5.53 5.64
C HIS A 116 -0.81 4.94 4.47
N LEU A 117 -0.86 3.62 4.38
CA LEU A 117 -1.60 2.95 3.32
C LEU A 117 -3.07 2.84 3.73
N ALA A 118 -3.97 3.51 3.00
CA ALA A 118 -5.41 3.44 3.27
C ALA A 118 -6.02 2.16 2.70
N TYR A 119 -5.84 1.94 1.40
CA TYR A 119 -6.45 0.83 0.70
C TYR A 119 -5.68 0.43 -0.56
N ILE A 120 -5.99 -0.76 -1.06
CA ILE A 120 -5.39 -1.34 -2.27
C ILE A 120 -6.50 -1.65 -3.26
N THR A 121 -6.30 -1.29 -4.53
CA THR A 121 -7.14 -1.75 -5.64
C THR A 121 -6.36 -2.76 -6.49
N ILE A 122 -6.93 -3.95 -6.73
CA ILE A 122 -6.30 -5.03 -7.51
C ILE A 122 -7.09 -5.30 -8.78
N GLY A 123 -6.39 -5.27 -9.92
CA GLY A 123 -6.85 -5.78 -11.21
C GLY A 123 -6.10 -7.04 -11.64
N VAL A 124 -6.41 -7.54 -12.84
CA VAL A 124 -5.79 -8.77 -13.38
C VAL A 124 -4.26 -8.66 -13.45
N ASN A 125 -3.78 -7.51 -13.91
CA ASN A 125 -2.36 -7.23 -14.14
C ASN A 125 -1.96 -5.87 -13.55
N SER A 126 -2.73 -5.36 -12.58
CA SER A 126 -2.49 -4.06 -11.97
C SER A 126 -2.76 -4.11 -10.47
N ALA A 127 -2.02 -3.30 -9.72
CA ALA A 127 -2.27 -3.04 -8.32
C ALA A 127 -2.04 -1.55 -8.07
N LYS A 128 -2.96 -0.91 -7.35
CA LYS A 128 -2.86 0.49 -6.97
C LYS A 128 -2.91 0.59 -5.45
N LEU A 129 -1.87 1.18 -4.86
CA LEU A 129 -1.76 1.40 -3.42
C LEU A 129 -2.09 2.86 -3.15
N HIS A 130 -3.11 3.10 -2.34
CA HIS A 130 -3.63 4.42 -2.02
C HIS A 130 -3.13 4.84 -0.65
N TYR A 131 -2.36 5.92 -0.63
CA TYR A 131 -1.71 6.44 0.57
C TYR A 131 -2.32 7.76 1.02
N TYR A 132 -2.29 8.00 2.32
CA TYR A 132 -2.53 9.30 2.93
C TYR A 132 -1.35 9.68 3.82
N GLY A 133 -1.10 10.98 3.96
CA GLY A 133 -0.01 11.51 4.76
C GLY A 133 -0.49 12.60 5.72
N THR A 134 0.28 12.84 6.77
CA THR A 134 -0.11 13.72 7.87
C THR A 134 0.12 15.21 7.61
N PHE A 135 1.02 15.59 6.69
CA PHE A 135 1.40 17.01 6.50
C PHE A 135 1.31 17.53 5.07
N VAL A 136 1.61 16.71 4.07
CA VAL A 136 1.25 17.01 2.68
C VAL A 136 -0.06 16.29 2.44
N ASN A 137 -1.16 17.03 2.58
CA ASN A 137 -2.54 16.56 2.41
C ASN A 137 -2.78 16.20 0.93
N THR A 138 -2.17 15.10 0.53
CA THR A 138 -2.13 14.59 -0.82
C THR A 138 -2.43 13.11 -0.65
N GLU A 139 -3.57 12.71 -1.15
CA GLU A 139 -3.83 11.31 -1.44
C GLU A 139 -2.87 10.94 -2.58
N TRP A 140 -2.13 9.84 -2.43
CA TRP A 140 -1.17 9.38 -3.44
C TRP A 140 -1.54 7.99 -3.91
N ASP A 141 -1.47 7.80 -5.23
CA ASP A 141 -1.68 6.50 -5.86
C ASP A 141 -0.34 5.99 -6.37
N ALA A 142 0.16 4.90 -5.82
CA ALA A 142 1.27 4.18 -6.41
C ALA A 142 0.74 3.04 -7.30
N GLU A 143 1.06 3.08 -8.59
CA GLU A 143 0.59 2.09 -9.57
C GLU A 143 1.67 1.08 -9.91
N PHE A 144 1.29 -0.19 -9.87
CA PHE A 144 2.11 -1.34 -10.23
C PHE A 144 1.42 -2.14 -11.34
N ALA A 145 2.18 -2.59 -12.32
CA ALA A 145 1.68 -3.47 -13.38
C ALA A 145 2.47 -4.79 -13.41
N ARG A 146 1.77 -5.85 -13.76
CA ARG A 146 2.33 -7.20 -13.93
C ARG A 146 2.73 -7.39 -15.38
N ASP A 147 3.99 -7.68 -15.62
CA ASP A 147 4.50 -7.96 -16.96
C ASP A 147 4.12 -9.39 -17.42
N ASN A 148 4.41 -9.71 -18.70
CA ASN A 148 4.13 -11.02 -19.28
C ASN A 148 4.94 -12.17 -18.65
N SER A 149 5.96 -11.86 -17.85
CA SER A 149 6.77 -12.83 -17.11
C SER A 149 6.27 -13.03 -15.66
N GLY A 150 5.24 -12.28 -15.26
CA GLY A 150 4.68 -12.31 -13.91
C GLY A 150 5.40 -11.43 -12.90
N ASN A 151 6.30 -10.54 -13.34
CA ASN A 151 6.96 -9.59 -12.45
C ASN A 151 6.10 -8.35 -12.25
N TRP A 152 6.07 -7.85 -11.03
CA TRP A 152 5.44 -6.57 -10.70
C TRP A 152 6.44 -5.43 -10.86
N LEU A 153 6.05 -4.43 -11.64
CA LEU A 153 6.85 -3.26 -11.95
C LEU A 153 6.09 -2.01 -11.52
N LYS A 154 6.77 -1.08 -10.84
CA LYS A 154 6.26 0.25 -10.56
C LYS A 154 6.10 1.03 -11.87
N VAL A 155 4.91 1.55 -12.12
CA VAL A 155 4.54 2.25 -13.36
C VAL A 155 4.43 3.75 -13.17
N ASN A 156 3.77 4.21 -12.10
CA ASN A 156 3.51 5.62 -11.90
C ASN A 156 3.52 6.07 -10.43
N PHE A 157 3.81 7.36 -10.24
CA PHE A 157 3.66 8.19 -9.04
C PHE A 157 2.94 9.49 -9.41
#